data_AF-A0AAJ7W5H7-F1
#
_entry.id   AF-A0AAJ7W5H7-F1
#
_cell.length_a   1.000
_cell.length_b   1.000
_cell.length_c   1.000
_cell.angle_alpha   90.00
_cell.angle_beta   90.00
_cell.angle_gamma   90.00
#
_symmetry.space_group_name_H-M   'P 1'
#
loop_
_entity.id
_entity.type
_entity.pdbx_description
1 polymer ?
#
loop_
_entity_poly.entity_id
_entity_poly.type
_entity_poly.pdbx_seq_one_letter_code
_entity_poly.pdbx_strand_id
1 'polypeptide(L)'
;MFSNVPRKFLKNSDSAEVDVREDEEQAIKFQEIIDLLVAAGYFRARIKGLSNFDKWLVKRSMEKREETGDLVRSFAISQFDKNYSFLEDHDKVIEKKTIIPYIKSAKKAFEPRRCFKRKDPPLSDEIDQVRSTLLEYGSLAITSVLSKTSTLQGVSNSNAKEQEENSDDLMKSMSIADDNISRLSASAVGSIVGMQAQEIAEVTKQYASLNVGAEENSMSTLIGAIAALDKQKTNLKSREQKLKKEKDALLEKVSETIERLNKVRTEERSVQDAFQAMKDMETDENRSIIQNLEQLLLVHDNMKDQEHKFREQCKADLNVFQEMVSQVESSELREEEMHTVEYEEQKEIVNKLRLQLAKKNRAIASLTRQLDDVPGRSELNQYQRRFLELYNQVSAKHKETKQYYTLYNTLDDTKLYLSKELTLLNSIQDNYNEAMSSTSGKEQFLKQFEAIVAGVDKNKAKVERRCADEKIRRDALSQQLVTLIEQQRRYVVAVQQLTTECRKNEALLAQLRGP
;
A
#
# COMPACT_ATOMS: atom_id res chain seq x y z
N MET A 1 38.67 24.56 27.34
CA MET A 1 39.86 24.19 28.13
C MET A 1 39.57 22.89 28.85
N PHE A 2 40.44 21.89 28.72
CA PHE A 2 40.43 20.71 29.59
C PHE A 2 41.02 21.06 30.95
N SER A 3 40.48 20.51 32.05
CA SER A 3 41.26 19.80 33.07
C SER A 3 40.43 19.42 34.32
N ASN A 4 40.64 18.18 34.78
CA ASN A 4 40.61 17.75 36.19
C ASN A 4 39.31 17.90 37.02
N VAL A 5 38.45 16.88 36.93
CA VAL A 5 37.77 16.33 38.12
C VAL A 5 38.12 14.84 38.23
N PRO A 6 38.80 14.38 39.30
CA PRO A 6 39.26 13.00 39.38
C PRO A 6 38.11 12.03 39.69
N ARG A 7 37.75 11.18 38.73
CA ARG A 7 36.93 9.98 38.98
C ARG A 7 37.72 8.98 39.82
N LYS A 8 37.62 9.08 41.15
CA LYS A 8 37.93 7.96 42.05
C LYS A 8 36.88 6.87 41.84
N PHE A 9 37.20 5.91 40.97
CA PHE A 9 36.50 4.63 40.93
C PHE A 9 36.67 3.92 42.26
N LEU A 10 35.58 3.75 43.01
CA LEU A 10 35.50 2.78 44.09
C LEU A 10 35.49 1.39 43.44
N LYS A 11 36.66 0.73 43.45
CA LYS A 11 36.78 -0.71 43.24
C LYS A 11 36.12 -1.41 44.43
N ASN A 12 34.82 -1.68 44.33
CA ASN A 12 34.23 -2.77 45.08
C ASN A 12 34.46 -4.05 44.30
N SER A 13 35.34 -4.90 44.83
CA SER A 13 35.48 -6.28 44.41
C SER A 13 34.25 -7.06 44.85
N ASP A 14 33.34 -7.31 43.89
CA ASP A 14 32.53 -8.52 43.78
C ASP A 14 31.81 -8.48 42.44
N SER A 15 32.60 -8.59 41.37
CA SER A 15 32.08 -8.95 40.05
C SER A 15 31.81 -10.45 40.03
N ALA A 16 30.76 -10.87 40.74
CA ALA A 16 30.07 -12.09 40.34
C ALA A 16 29.50 -11.81 38.94
N GLU A 17 30.07 -12.44 37.92
CA GLU A 17 29.45 -12.51 36.61
C GLU A 17 28.10 -13.19 36.80
N VAL A 18 27.03 -12.38 36.78
CA VAL A 18 25.68 -12.90 36.61
C VAL A 18 25.64 -13.42 35.18
N ASP A 19 25.81 -14.74 35.04
CA ASP A 19 25.60 -15.51 33.82
C ASP A 19 24.16 -15.29 33.35
N VAL A 20 23.94 -14.23 32.57
CA VAL A 20 22.67 -13.96 31.91
C VAL A 20 22.56 -14.97 30.78
N ARG A 21 22.09 -16.17 31.14
CA ARG A 21 21.55 -17.12 30.19
C ARG A 21 20.39 -16.42 29.52
N GLU A 22 20.58 -16.06 28.25
CA GLU A 22 19.48 -15.65 27.39
C GLU A 22 18.60 -16.89 27.20
N ASP A 23 17.56 -17.03 28.03
CA ASP A 23 16.65 -18.17 27.93
C ASP A 23 16.10 -18.26 26.51
N GLU A 24 16.02 -19.46 25.94
CA GLU A 24 15.46 -19.66 24.59
C GLU A 24 14.02 -19.09 24.49
N GLU A 25 13.28 -19.11 25.61
CA GLU A 25 11.98 -18.44 25.76
C GLU A 25 12.06 -16.92 25.56
N GLN A 26 13.10 -16.24 26.04
CA GLN A 26 13.30 -14.79 25.79
C GLN A 26 13.53 -14.52 24.31
N ALA A 27 14.29 -15.38 23.62
CA ALA A 27 14.51 -15.25 22.18
C ALA A 27 13.22 -15.48 21.37
N ILE A 28 12.43 -16.50 21.73
CA ILE A 28 11.11 -16.78 21.12
C ILE A 28 10.15 -15.60 21.38
N LYS A 29 10.03 -15.13 22.62
CA LYS A 29 9.18 -13.98 22.97
C LYS A 29 9.65 -12.71 22.27
N PHE A 30 10.96 -12.51 22.10
CA PHE A 30 11.49 -11.37 21.35
C PHE A 30 11.14 -11.43 19.86
N GLN A 31 11.12 -12.62 19.26
CA GLN A 31 10.68 -12.80 17.87
C GLN A 31 9.18 -12.55 17.71
N GLU A 32 8.33 -13.08 18.60
CA GLU A 32 6.89 -12.75 18.65
C GLU A 32 6.64 -11.23 18.75
N ILE A 33 7.47 -10.53 19.53
CA ILE A 33 7.42 -9.07 19.67
C ILE A 33 7.75 -8.36 18.35
N ILE A 34 8.78 -8.81 17.63
CA ILE A 34 9.15 -8.23 16.33
C ILE A 34 8.04 -8.44 15.29
N ASP A 35 7.44 -9.63 15.24
CA ASP A 35 6.43 -9.95 14.23
C ASP A 35 5.11 -9.20 14.48
N LEU A 36 4.70 -9.02 15.74
CA LEU A 36 3.60 -8.11 16.11
C LEU A 36 3.87 -6.65 15.70
N LEU A 37 5.10 -6.16 15.92
CA LEU A 37 5.48 -4.79 15.53
C LEU A 37 5.45 -4.58 14.01
N VAL A 38 5.87 -5.58 13.23
CA VAL A 38 5.83 -5.52 11.76
C VAL A 38 4.40 -5.63 11.24
N ALA A 39 3.56 -6.50 11.82
CA ALA A 39 2.14 -6.61 11.45
C ALA A 39 1.37 -5.28 11.67
N ALA A 40 1.75 -4.51 12.69
CA ALA A 40 1.21 -3.19 12.98
C ALA A 40 1.88 -2.03 12.21
N GLY A 41 2.70 -2.32 11.19
CA GLY A 41 3.30 -1.32 10.29
C GLY A 41 4.59 -0.66 10.78
N TYR A 42 5.15 -1.05 11.93
CA TYR A 42 6.43 -0.52 12.42
C TYR A 42 7.62 -1.28 11.84
N PHE A 43 7.82 -1.16 10.52
CA PHE A 43 8.88 -1.87 9.78
C PHE A 43 10.31 -1.59 10.31
N ARG A 44 10.53 -0.46 11.00
CA ARG A 44 11.81 -0.16 11.68
C ARG A 44 12.19 -1.20 12.75
N ALA A 45 11.24 -1.98 13.30
CA ALA A 45 11.54 -3.09 14.23
C ALA A 45 12.38 -4.22 13.60
N ARG A 46 12.32 -4.39 12.28
CA ARG A 46 13.09 -5.40 11.53
C ARG A 46 14.51 -4.94 11.15
N ILE A 47 14.87 -3.68 11.40
CA ILE A 47 16.20 -3.15 11.07
C ILE A 47 17.27 -3.83 11.94
N LYS A 48 18.20 -4.52 11.28
CA LYS A 48 19.41 -5.08 11.91
C LYS A 48 20.33 -3.92 12.32
N GLY A 49 20.27 -3.53 13.59
CA GLY A 49 21.03 -2.41 14.13
C GLY A 49 20.41 -1.75 15.36
N LEU A 50 19.08 -1.84 15.55
CA LEU A 50 18.42 -1.36 16.78
C LEU A 50 18.63 -2.35 17.94
N SER A 51 18.86 -1.81 19.15
CA SER A 51 18.96 -2.58 20.39
C SER A 51 17.67 -3.32 20.70
N ASN A 52 17.78 -4.46 21.38
CA ASN A 52 16.63 -5.22 21.87
C ASN A 52 15.74 -4.37 22.81
N PHE A 53 16.38 -3.46 23.55
CA PHE A 53 15.76 -2.46 24.40
C PHE A 53 14.87 -1.48 23.63
N ASP A 54 15.35 -0.95 22.50
CA ASP A 54 14.62 0.01 21.66
C ASP A 54 13.40 -0.66 21.01
N LYS A 55 13.54 -1.91 20.57
CA LYS A 55 12.44 -2.70 20.00
C LYS A 55 11.34 -2.99 21.03
N TRP A 56 11.71 -3.37 22.25
CA TRP A 56 10.76 -3.50 23.37
C TRP A 56 10.03 -2.20 23.68
N LEU A 57 10.75 -1.07 23.58
CA LEU A 57 10.22 0.28 23.79
C LEU A 57 9.05 0.61 22.87
N VAL A 58 9.14 0.22 21.59
CA VAL A 58 8.08 0.39 20.58
C VAL A 58 6.84 -0.45 20.94
N LYS A 59 7.00 -1.73 21.29
CA LYS A 59 5.86 -2.59 21.66
C LYS A 59 5.14 -2.06 22.89
N ARG A 60 5.89 -1.78 23.96
CA ARG A 60 5.31 -1.27 25.20
C ARG A 60 4.65 0.11 24.97
N SER A 61 5.13 0.90 24.00
CA SER A 61 4.54 2.17 23.56
C SER A 61 3.19 1.95 22.84
N MET A 62 3.05 0.87 22.07
CA MET A 62 1.79 0.47 21.47
C MET A 62 0.78 0.02 22.52
N GLU A 63 1.13 -0.91 23.41
CA GLU A 63 0.26 -1.36 24.50
C GLU A 63 -0.32 -0.15 25.27
N LYS A 64 0.52 0.82 25.63
CA LYS A 64 0.07 2.05 26.29
C LYS A 64 -0.80 2.96 25.40
N ARG A 65 -0.57 3.04 24.09
CA ARG A 65 -1.40 3.80 23.15
C ARG A 65 -2.72 3.12 22.82
N GLU A 66 -2.79 1.81 22.93
CA GLU A 66 -4.01 1.02 22.76
C GLU A 66 -4.87 1.14 24.02
N GLU A 67 -4.30 0.81 25.19
CA GLU A 67 -4.94 0.97 26.52
C GLU A 67 -5.49 2.38 26.78
N THR A 68 -4.78 3.43 26.33
CA THR A 68 -5.09 4.83 26.66
C THR A 68 -5.60 5.64 25.46
N GLY A 69 -5.62 5.06 24.25
CA GLY A 69 -5.87 5.79 23.01
C GLY A 69 -7.29 6.32 22.90
N ASP A 70 -8.28 5.46 23.15
CA ASP A 70 -9.70 5.83 23.08
C ASP A 70 -10.10 6.77 24.21
N LEU A 71 -9.49 6.62 25.40
CA LEU A 71 -9.65 7.56 26.51
C LEU A 71 -9.11 8.95 26.15
N VAL A 72 -7.90 9.03 25.58
CA VAL A 72 -7.29 10.31 25.18
C VAL A 72 -8.04 10.94 24.02
N ARG A 73 -8.51 10.14 23.05
CA ARG A 73 -9.31 10.62 21.91
C ARG A 73 -10.67 11.14 22.35
N SER A 74 -11.41 10.39 23.15
CA SER A 74 -12.72 10.83 23.68
C SER A 74 -12.59 12.03 24.61
N PHE A 75 -11.53 12.09 25.42
CA PHE A 75 -11.22 13.27 26.23
C PHE A 75 -10.88 14.49 25.34
N ALA A 76 -10.04 14.35 24.31
CA ALA A 76 -9.68 15.45 23.42
C ALA A 76 -10.90 16.01 22.68
N ILE A 77 -11.77 15.13 22.14
CA ILE A 77 -13.05 15.53 21.54
C ILE A 77 -13.92 16.25 22.58
N SER A 78 -14.08 15.68 23.79
CA SER A 78 -14.84 16.32 24.86
C SER A 78 -14.29 17.68 25.31
N GLN A 79 -12.98 17.92 25.23
CA GLN A 79 -12.41 19.26 25.52
C GLN A 79 -12.55 20.23 24.35
N PHE A 80 -12.54 19.74 23.11
CA PHE A 80 -12.81 20.53 21.92
C PHE A 80 -14.28 21.00 21.91
N ASP A 81 -15.23 20.07 22.02
CA ASP A 81 -16.69 20.30 21.98
C ASP A 81 -17.21 21.24 23.08
N LYS A 82 -16.43 21.48 24.15
CA LYS A 82 -16.76 22.46 25.21
C LYS A 82 -16.48 23.91 24.82
N ASN A 83 -15.45 24.12 24.02
CA ASN A 83 -14.91 25.45 23.70
C ASN A 83 -15.18 25.85 22.24
N TYR A 84 -15.44 24.87 21.38
CA TYR A 84 -15.67 25.05 19.95
C TYR A 84 -16.88 24.21 19.53
N SER A 85 -17.82 24.85 18.84
CA SER A 85 -18.97 24.21 18.21
C SER A 85 -19.09 24.77 16.80
N PHE A 86 -19.12 23.91 15.79
CA PHE A 86 -19.31 24.35 14.40
C PHE A 86 -20.79 24.67 14.16
N LEU A 87 -21.07 25.52 13.16
CA LEU A 87 -22.46 25.91 12.82
C LEU A 87 -23.31 24.68 12.46
N GLU A 88 -22.74 23.73 11.72
CA GLU A 88 -23.38 22.45 11.36
C GLU A 88 -23.62 21.50 12.55
N ASP A 89 -22.97 21.73 13.70
CA ASP A 89 -23.15 20.91 14.89
C ASP A 89 -24.25 21.45 15.81
N HIS A 90 -24.70 22.69 15.63
CA HIS A 90 -25.87 23.20 16.36
C HIS A 90 -27.13 22.40 16.01
N ASP A 91 -27.36 22.11 14.73
CA ASP A 91 -28.47 21.27 14.28
C ASP A 91 -28.35 19.84 14.84
N LYS A 92 -27.16 19.23 14.75
CA LYS A 92 -26.90 17.89 15.33
C LYS A 92 -27.03 17.86 16.86
N VAL A 93 -26.78 18.97 17.57
CA VAL A 93 -26.99 19.08 19.02
C VAL A 93 -28.47 19.25 19.36
N ILE A 94 -29.25 19.95 18.53
CA ILE A 94 -30.71 20.02 18.64
C ILE A 94 -31.32 18.64 18.37
N GLU A 95 -30.92 17.96 17.28
CA GLU A 95 -31.29 16.58 16.98
C GLU A 95 -30.90 15.62 18.11
N LYS A 96 -29.66 15.66 18.63
CA LYS A 96 -29.29 14.82 19.78
C LYS A 96 -30.19 15.09 21.00
N LYS A 97 -30.57 16.35 21.27
CA LYS A 97 -31.49 16.70 22.36
C LYS A 97 -32.91 16.20 22.15
N THR A 98 -33.42 16.15 20.92
CA THR A 98 -34.73 15.55 20.60
C THR A 98 -34.66 14.02 20.53
N ILE A 99 -33.56 13.45 20.07
CA ILE A 99 -33.31 12.00 19.99
C ILE A 99 -33.16 11.37 21.37
N ILE A 100 -32.55 12.04 22.36
CA ILE A 100 -32.39 11.50 23.72
C ILE A 100 -33.72 11.03 24.36
N PRO A 101 -34.83 11.80 24.37
CA PRO A 101 -36.11 11.30 24.86
C PRO A 101 -36.69 10.17 23.99
N TYR A 102 -36.50 10.16 22.66
CA TYR A 102 -36.90 9.02 21.83
C TYR A 102 -36.08 7.75 22.15
N ILE A 103 -34.77 7.86 22.38
CA ILE A 103 -33.92 6.74 22.83
C ILE A 103 -34.34 6.28 24.23
N LYS A 104 -34.73 7.18 25.14
CA LYS A 104 -35.30 6.78 26.44
C LYS A 104 -36.62 6.04 26.28
N SER A 105 -37.51 6.50 25.41
CA SER A 105 -38.78 5.82 25.09
C SER A 105 -38.54 4.46 24.42
N ALA A 106 -37.58 4.36 23.49
CA ALA A 106 -37.18 3.10 22.86
C ALA A 106 -36.54 2.15 23.87
N LYS A 107 -35.61 2.62 24.72
CA LYS A 107 -35.03 1.80 25.81
C LYS A 107 -36.06 1.33 26.82
N LYS A 108 -37.16 2.09 27.02
CA LYS A 108 -38.31 1.69 27.85
C LYS A 108 -39.22 0.69 27.13
N ALA A 109 -39.35 0.77 25.80
CA ALA A 109 -40.11 -0.19 24.99
C ALA A 109 -39.37 -1.52 24.79
N PHE A 110 -38.04 -1.48 24.70
CA PHE A 110 -37.13 -2.63 24.64
C PHE A 110 -36.48 -2.93 26.01
N GLU A 111 -37.06 -2.45 27.10
CA GLU A 111 -36.64 -2.82 28.45
C GLU A 111 -36.91 -4.32 28.65
N PRO A 112 -36.01 -5.11 29.28
CA PRO A 112 -36.24 -6.54 29.51
C PRO A 112 -37.51 -6.75 30.34
N ARG A 113 -38.63 -7.02 29.65
CA ARG A 113 -39.94 -7.20 30.26
C ARG A 113 -40.15 -8.68 30.50
N ARG A 114 -40.45 -9.03 31.75
CA ARG A 114 -40.75 -10.41 32.15
C ARG A 114 -42.09 -10.80 31.54
N CYS A 115 -42.06 -11.57 30.45
CA CYS A 115 -43.22 -12.03 29.69
C CYS A 115 -43.95 -13.20 30.34
N PHE A 116 -43.27 -13.97 31.19
CA PHE A 116 -43.84 -15.13 31.88
C PHE A 116 -43.43 -15.15 33.35
N LYS A 117 -44.29 -15.68 34.21
CA LYS A 117 -44.03 -15.79 35.66
C LYS A 117 -44.29 -17.21 36.16
N ARG A 118 -43.32 -17.76 36.91
CA ARG A 118 -43.45 -19.01 37.68
C ARG A 118 -44.53 -18.92 38.78
N LYS A 119 -45.26 -20.03 38.95
CA LYS A 119 -46.18 -20.26 40.07
C LYS A 119 -45.54 -21.08 41.20
N ASP A 120 -44.57 -21.94 40.87
CA ASP A 120 -43.99 -22.93 41.79
C ASP A 120 -42.63 -22.49 42.39
N PRO A 121 -42.16 -23.13 43.49
CA PRO A 121 -40.91 -22.78 44.15
C PRO A 121 -39.64 -22.98 43.28
N PRO A 122 -38.49 -22.39 43.68
CA PRO A 122 -37.23 -22.56 42.95
C PRO A 122 -36.76 -24.02 42.91
N LEU A 123 -36.33 -24.47 41.73
CA LEU A 123 -35.67 -25.77 41.55
C LEU A 123 -34.25 -25.74 42.14
N SER A 124 -33.75 -26.91 42.57
CA SER A 124 -32.45 -27.03 43.24
C SER A 124 -31.24 -26.97 42.31
N ASP A 125 -31.41 -27.17 41.00
CA ASP A 125 -30.32 -27.17 40.03
C ASP A 125 -30.13 -25.80 39.35
N GLU A 126 -28.90 -25.30 39.38
CA GLU A 126 -28.52 -23.97 38.86
C GLU A 126 -28.84 -23.82 37.35
N ILE A 127 -28.63 -24.89 36.57
CA ILE A 127 -28.86 -24.88 35.12
C ILE A 127 -30.35 -24.71 34.79
N ASP A 128 -31.23 -25.39 35.52
CA ASP A 128 -32.68 -25.28 35.31
C ASP A 128 -33.26 -24.01 35.93
N GLN A 129 -32.62 -23.48 36.98
CA GLN A 129 -32.90 -22.13 37.46
C GLN A 129 -32.59 -21.08 36.36
N VAL A 130 -31.41 -21.14 35.73
CA VAL A 130 -31.00 -20.24 34.63
C VAL A 130 -31.91 -20.41 33.39
N ARG A 131 -32.20 -21.65 32.97
CA ARG A 131 -33.14 -21.92 31.86
C ARG A 131 -34.51 -21.30 32.15
N SER A 132 -35.02 -21.46 33.37
CA SER A 132 -36.32 -20.92 33.75
C SER A 132 -36.36 -19.39 33.77
N THR A 133 -35.33 -18.70 34.27
CA THR A 133 -35.28 -17.24 34.19
C THR A 133 -35.13 -16.74 32.75
N LEU A 134 -34.40 -17.42 31.87
CA LEU A 134 -34.36 -17.06 30.44
C LEU A 134 -35.73 -17.21 29.76
N LEU A 135 -36.50 -18.26 30.11
CA LEU A 135 -37.88 -18.46 29.69
C LEU A 135 -38.82 -17.35 30.18
N GLU A 136 -38.65 -16.86 31.41
CA GLU A 136 -39.46 -15.77 31.96
C GLU A 136 -39.34 -14.43 31.20
N TYR A 137 -38.24 -14.22 30.46
CA TYR A 137 -38.04 -13.08 29.56
C TYR A 137 -38.18 -13.46 28.07
N GLY A 138 -38.80 -14.61 27.76
CA GLY A 138 -39.15 -15.03 26.40
C GLY A 138 -38.00 -15.53 25.52
N SER A 139 -36.82 -15.81 26.08
CA SER A 139 -35.62 -16.18 25.30
C SER A 139 -35.53 -17.68 25.01
N LEU A 140 -36.36 -18.13 24.06
CA LEU A 140 -36.46 -19.54 23.61
C LEU A 140 -35.21 -20.07 22.89
N ALA A 141 -34.36 -19.20 22.33
CA ALA A 141 -33.24 -19.64 21.49
C ALA A 141 -32.01 -20.12 22.29
N ILE A 142 -31.85 -19.67 23.53
CA ILE A 142 -30.62 -19.87 24.32
C ILE A 142 -30.66 -21.19 25.11
N THR A 143 -31.84 -21.63 25.53
CA THR A 143 -32.06 -22.91 26.26
C THR A 143 -31.59 -24.13 25.48
N SER A 144 -31.67 -24.10 24.14
CA SER A 144 -31.15 -25.17 23.25
C SER A 144 -29.62 -25.27 23.24
N VAL A 145 -28.91 -24.14 23.41
CA VAL A 145 -27.46 -24.07 23.20
C VAL A 145 -26.68 -24.51 24.44
N LEU A 146 -27.14 -24.18 25.65
CA LEU A 146 -26.48 -24.62 26.90
C LEU A 146 -26.35 -26.15 26.98
N SER A 147 -27.32 -26.88 26.42
CA SER A 147 -27.36 -28.35 26.43
C SER A 147 -26.29 -29.02 25.55
N LYS A 148 -25.61 -28.29 24.65
CA LYS A 148 -24.57 -28.86 23.76
C LYS A 148 -23.14 -28.76 24.28
N THR A 149 -22.90 -28.02 25.36
CA THR A 149 -21.55 -27.79 25.90
C THR A 149 -21.12 -28.77 26.99
N SER A 150 -21.99 -29.71 27.38
CA SER A 150 -21.79 -30.66 28.48
C SER A 150 -21.78 -32.14 28.05
N THR A 151 -21.44 -32.45 26.79
CA THR A 151 -21.36 -33.84 26.31
C THR A 151 -20.16 -34.10 25.40
N LEU A 152 -18.97 -34.19 26.00
CA LEU A 152 -17.77 -34.79 25.40
C LEU A 152 -17.38 -36.10 26.11
N GLN A 153 -18.37 -36.97 26.33
CA GLN A 153 -18.20 -38.42 26.49
C GLN A 153 -19.54 -39.09 26.17
N GLY A 154 -19.50 -40.13 25.34
CA GLY A 154 -20.70 -40.71 24.75
C GLY A 154 -21.41 -41.70 25.66
N VAL A 155 -22.74 -41.74 25.57
CA VAL A 155 -23.59 -42.93 25.69
C VAL A 155 -24.97 -42.59 25.08
N SER A 156 -25.50 -43.53 24.29
CA SER A 156 -26.90 -43.77 23.88
C SER A 156 -27.89 -42.61 23.60
N ASN A 157 -28.43 -42.63 22.37
CA ASN A 157 -29.69 -41.99 22.01
C ASN A 157 -30.88 -42.58 22.80
N SER A 158 -31.44 -41.84 23.77
CA SER A 158 -32.78 -42.13 24.32
C SER A 158 -33.55 -40.92 24.88
N ASN A 159 -32.91 -39.78 25.17
CA ASN A 159 -33.50 -38.76 26.05
C ASN A 159 -34.14 -37.55 25.34
N ALA A 160 -34.32 -37.62 24.01
CA ALA A 160 -34.94 -36.51 23.26
C ALA A 160 -36.41 -36.27 23.62
N LYS A 161 -37.16 -37.33 23.97
CA LYS A 161 -38.60 -37.24 24.32
C LYS A 161 -38.84 -36.73 25.75
N GLU A 162 -38.08 -37.23 26.73
CA GLU A 162 -38.20 -36.79 28.12
C GLU A 162 -37.84 -35.31 28.30
N GLN A 163 -36.94 -34.76 27.48
CA GLN A 163 -36.58 -33.35 27.53
C GLN A 163 -37.57 -32.42 26.82
N GLU A 164 -38.29 -32.92 25.81
CA GLU A 164 -39.40 -32.19 25.18
C GLU A 164 -40.60 -32.13 26.14
N GLU A 165 -40.95 -33.24 26.81
CA GLU A 165 -41.97 -33.25 27.88
C GLU A 165 -41.59 -32.33 29.06
N ASN A 166 -40.34 -32.35 29.55
CA ASN A 166 -39.93 -31.49 30.65
C ASN A 166 -39.86 -29.99 30.24
N SER A 167 -39.60 -29.69 28.96
CA SER A 167 -39.73 -28.33 28.41
C SER A 167 -41.19 -27.90 28.32
N ASP A 168 -42.09 -28.78 27.88
CA ASP A 168 -43.52 -28.50 27.73
C ASP A 168 -44.22 -28.36 29.09
N ASP A 169 -43.88 -29.18 30.08
CA ASP A 169 -44.37 -29.04 31.46
C ASP A 169 -43.81 -27.78 32.14
N LEU A 170 -42.57 -27.39 31.83
CA LEU A 170 -42.02 -26.10 32.24
C LEU A 170 -42.72 -24.91 31.54
N MET A 171 -43.18 -25.07 30.30
CA MET A 171 -44.05 -24.09 29.63
C MET A 171 -45.45 -24.04 30.25
N LYS A 172 -46.03 -25.19 30.62
CA LYS A 172 -47.36 -25.32 31.25
C LYS A 172 -47.43 -24.66 32.63
N SER A 173 -46.33 -24.67 33.38
CA SER A 173 -46.22 -24.01 34.68
C SER A 173 -46.00 -22.48 34.58
N MET A 174 -45.78 -21.94 33.37
CA MET A 174 -45.67 -20.51 33.12
C MET A 174 -47.04 -19.88 32.83
N SER A 175 -47.33 -18.74 33.47
CA SER A 175 -48.41 -17.84 33.04
C SER A 175 -47.88 -16.61 32.32
N ILE A 176 -48.53 -16.24 31.21
CA ILE A 176 -48.29 -14.98 30.47
C ILE A 176 -48.50 -13.79 31.41
N ALA A 177 -47.61 -12.79 31.29
CA ALA A 177 -47.61 -11.60 32.14
C ALA A 177 -48.24 -10.35 31.50
N ASP A 178 -48.49 -10.33 30.19
CA ASP A 178 -49.24 -9.28 29.50
C ASP A 178 -49.74 -9.73 28.10
N ASP A 179 -51.00 -9.44 27.75
CA ASP A 179 -51.75 -10.12 26.67
C ASP A 179 -51.74 -9.44 25.27
N ASN A 180 -50.90 -8.41 25.04
CA ASN A 180 -50.97 -7.59 23.81
C ASN A 180 -49.69 -7.63 22.97
N ILE A 181 -49.67 -8.40 21.86
CA ILE A 181 -48.93 -8.15 20.58
C ILE A 181 -49.32 -9.19 19.51
N SER A 182 -49.59 -8.74 18.28
CA SER A 182 -50.11 -9.54 17.16
C SER A 182 -49.04 -10.16 16.24
N ARG A 183 -49.35 -11.32 15.62
CA ARG A 183 -48.50 -12.04 14.63
C ARG A 183 -48.60 -11.45 13.20
N LEU A 184 -47.54 -11.64 12.40
CA LEU A 184 -47.48 -11.37 10.94
C LEU A 184 -47.22 -12.67 10.14
N SER A 185 -47.59 -12.70 8.85
CA SER A 185 -47.80 -13.93 8.06
C SER A 185 -46.79 -14.20 6.93
N ALA A 186 -46.65 -15.48 6.57
CA ALA A 186 -45.57 -16.04 5.73
C ALA A 186 -45.63 -15.74 4.21
N SER A 187 -46.57 -14.91 3.74
CA SER A 187 -46.77 -14.68 2.30
C SER A 187 -45.63 -13.91 1.62
N ALA A 188 -44.97 -13.01 2.36
CA ALA A 188 -43.98 -12.08 1.82
C ALA A 188 -42.68 -12.71 1.28
N VAL A 189 -42.42 -14.00 1.56
CA VAL A 189 -41.14 -14.66 1.23
C VAL A 189 -41.16 -15.31 -0.17
N GLY A 190 -42.35 -15.56 -0.75
CA GLY A 190 -42.48 -16.33 -2.00
C GLY A 190 -42.08 -15.58 -3.29
N SER A 191 -42.25 -14.26 -3.36
CA SER A 191 -42.17 -13.51 -4.62
C SER A 191 -40.74 -13.25 -5.14
N ILE A 192 -39.70 -13.53 -4.37
CA ILE A 192 -38.32 -13.11 -4.69
C ILE A 192 -37.59 -14.10 -5.62
N VAL A 193 -38.05 -15.35 -5.72
CA VAL A 193 -37.31 -16.43 -6.43
C VAL A 193 -37.68 -16.54 -7.92
N GLY A 194 -38.78 -15.91 -8.37
CA GLY A 194 -39.32 -16.13 -9.71
C GLY A 194 -38.64 -15.39 -10.88
N MET A 195 -37.83 -14.36 -10.63
CA MET A 195 -37.39 -13.41 -11.67
C MET A 195 -36.19 -13.87 -12.54
N GLN A 196 -35.39 -14.85 -12.11
CA GLN A 196 -34.08 -15.14 -12.75
C GLN A 196 -34.11 -16.16 -13.91
N ALA A 197 -35.29 -16.66 -14.32
CA ALA A 197 -35.40 -17.74 -15.30
C ALA A 197 -35.56 -17.27 -16.77
N GLN A 198 -35.86 -15.99 -17.04
CA GLN A 198 -36.23 -15.53 -18.39
C GLN A 198 -35.04 -15.08 -19.27
N GLU A 199 -33.93 -14.63 -18.69
CA GLU A 199 -32.84 -13.99 -19.45
C GLU A 199 -31.97 -14.96 -20.27
N ILE A 200 -32.00 -16.26 -19.96
CA ILE A 200 -31.13 -17.27 -20.59
C ILE A 200 -31.61 -17.66 -22.01
N ALA A 201 -32.88 -17.43 -22.35
CA ALA A 201 -33.48 -17.92 -23.59
C ALA A 201 -33.09 -17.13 -24.86
N GLU A 202 -32.76 -15.84 -24.75
CA GLU A 202 -32.56 -14.98 -25.93
C GLU A 202 -31.20 -15.17 -26.62
N VAL A 203 -30.14 -15.45 -25.84
CA VAL A 203 -28.74 -15.52 -26.32
C VAL A 203 -28.55 -16.63 -27.38
N THR A 204 -29.26 -17.75 -27.25
CA THR A 204 -29.13 -18.91 -28.16
C THR A 204 -29.58 -18.59 -29.60
N LYS A 205 -30.40 -17.56 -29.79
CA LYS A 205 -31.05 -17.27 -31.08
C LYS A 205 -30.18 -16.49 -32.06
N GLN A 206 -29.11 -15.84 -31.60
CA GLN A 206 -28.25 -14.98 -32.45
C GLN A 206 -27.12 -15.72 -33.18
N TYR A 207 -26.78 -16.96 -32.80
CA TYR A 207 -25.62 -17.67 -33.38
C TYR A 207 -25.89 -18.44 -34.69
N ALA A 208 -27.14 -18.51 -35.15
CA ALA A 208 -27.54 -19.41 -36.24
C ALA A 208 -27.54 -18.78 -37.65
N SER A 209 -27.30 -17.47 -37.79
CA SER A 209 -27.69 -16.70 -38.99
C SER A 209 -26.56 -16.29 -39.95
N LEU A 210 -25.32 -16.77 -39.79
CA LEU A 210 -24.13 -16.11 -40.35
C LEU A 210 -23.20 -16.96 -41.27
N ASN A 211 -23.62 -18.09 -41.86
CA ASN A 211 -22.62 -19.05 -42.40
C ASN A 211 -22.95 -19.88 -43.68
N VAL A 212 -23.42 -19.29 -44.79
CA VAL A 212 -23.45 -19.98 -46.13
C VAL A 212 -23.26 -19.05 -47.35
N GLY A 213 -22.27 -19.38 -48.21
CA GLY A 213 -22.16 -19.00 -49.64
C GLY A 213 -20.77 -18.45 -50.07
N ALA A 214 -20.30 -18.52 -51.33
CA ALA A 214 -20.58 -19.38 -52.50
C ALA A 214 -19.56 -19.10 -53.64
N GLU A 215 -19.07 -20.12 -54.37
CA GLU A 215 -18.02 -20.10 -55.43
C GLU A 215 -18.20 -21.33 -56.38
N GLU A 216 -17.74 -21.45 -57.64
CA GLU A 216 -17.35 -20.56 -58.76
C GLU A 216 -17.44 -21.38 -60.10
N ASN A 217 -17.14 -20.79 -61.26
CA ASN A 217 -17.18 -21.35 -62.62
C ASN A 217 -16.11 -22.41 -62.97
N SER A 218 -16.40 -23.25 -63.97
CA SER A 218 -15.36 -23.93 -64.78
C SER A 218 -15.87 -24.51 -66.11
N MET A 219 -15.39 -24.02 -67.27
CA MET A 219 -15.33 -24.76 -68.56
C MET A 219 -14.63 -23.93 -69.69
N SER A 220 -13.34 -24.14 -69.99
CA SER A 220 -12.75 -23.53 -71.22
C SER A 220 -11.49 -24.20 -71.83
N THR A 221 -10.76 -25.03 -71.10
CA THR A 221 -9.30 -25.14 -71.31
C THR A 221 -8.79 -26.39 -72.05
N LEU A 222 -9.66 -27.23 -72.62
CA LEU A 222 -9.22 -28.48 -73.29
C LEU A 222 -9.06 -28.41 -74.83
N ILE A 223 -9.54 -27.34 -75.47
CA ILE A 223 -9.54 -27.22 -76.95
C ILE A 223 -8.21 -26.67 -77.51
N GLY A 224 -7.40 -26.00 -76.68
CA GLY A 224 -6.22 -25.24 -77.14
C GLY A 224 -5.05 -26.06 -77.69
N ALA A 225 -4.88 -27.31 -77.26
CA ALA A 225 -3.69 -28.11 -77.60
C ALA A 225 -3.64 -28.55 -79.07
N ILE A 226 -4.79 -28.83 -79.70
CA ILE A 226 -4.87 -29.27 -81.10
C ILE A 226 -4.67 -28.08 -82.06
N ALA A 227 -5.10 -26.88 -81.66
CA ALA A 227 -4.95 -25.66 -82.45
C ALA A 227 -3.48 -25.20 -82.63
N ALA A 228 -2.56 -25.65 -81.76
CA ALA A 228 -1.16 -25.22 -81.79
C ALA A 228 -0.36 -25.77 -82.99
N LEU A 229 -0.60 -27.02 -83.39
CA LEU A 229 0.18 -27.69 -84.45
C LEU A 229 -0.29 -27.31 -85.86
N ASP A 230 -1.59 -27.16 -86.09
CA ASP A 230 -2.12 -26.75 -87.40
C ASP A 230 -1.78 -25.27 -87.72
N LYS A 231 -1.59 -24.46 -86.66
CA LYS A 231 -1.10 -23.07 -86.75
C LYS A 231 0.34 -22.97 -87.28
N GLN A 232 1.20 -23.95 -87.04
CA GLN A 232 2.55 -23.96 -87.64
C GLN A 232 2.54 -24.29 -89.15
N LYS A 233 1.71 -25.25 -89.56
CA LYS A 233 1.62 -25.68 -90.98
C LYS A 233 0.96 -24.62 -91.87
N THR A 234 -0.04 -23.92 -91.35
CA THR A 234 -0.67 -22.75 -91.99
C THR A 234 0.23 -21.51 -92.00
N ASN A 235 1.06 -21.29 -90.97
CA ASN A 235 2.04 -20.20 -90.95
C ASN A 235 3.10 -20.31 -92.05
N LEU A 236 3.62 -21.50 -92.35
CA LEU A 236 4.62 -21.66 -93.42
C LEU A 236 4.01 -21.47 -94.82
N LYS A 237 2.83 -22.06 -95.11
CA LYS A 237 2.14 -21.83 -96.39
C LYS A 237 1.68 -20.38 -96.58
N SER A 238 1.18 -19.73 -95.53
CA SER A 238 0.82 -18.31 -95.62
C SER A 238 2.04 -17.40 -95.77
N ARG A 239 3.23 -17.80 -95.30
CA ARG A 239 4.47 -17.04 -95.54
C ARG A 239 4.97 -17.15 -96.98
N GLU A 240 4.82 -18.31 -97.63
CA GLU A 240 5.10 -18.46 -99.06
C GLU A 240 4.12 -17.63 -99.94
N GLN A 241 2.83 -17.66 -99.62
CA GLN A 241 1.84 -16.80 -100.30
C GLN A 241 2.04 -15.31 -100.01
N LYS A 242 2.47 -14.92 -98.80
CA LYS A 242 2.83 -13.52 -98.48
C LYS A 242 4.03 -13.06 -99.31
N LEU A 243 5.10 -13.85 -99.42
CA LEU A 243 6.27 -13.49 -100.23
C LEU A 243 5.94 -13.40 -101.74
N LYS A 244 5.06 -14.24 -102.26
CA LYS A 244 4.55 -14.10 -103.64
C LYS A 244 3.72 -12.81 -103.82
N LYS A 245 2.78 -12.53 -102.91
CA LYS A 245 2.02 -11.27 -102.92
C LYS A 245 2.89 -10.03 -102.71
N GLU A 246 3.94 -10.10 -101.90
CA GLU A 246 4.92 -9.01 -101.73
C GLU A 246 5.74 -8.80 -103.00
N LYS A 247 6.16 -9.86 -103.69
CA LYS A 247 6.82 -9.74 -105.00
C LYS A 247 5.91 -9.07 -106.02
N ASP A 248 4.66 -9.52 -106.14
CA ASP A 248 3.73 -9.02 -107.15
C ASP A 248 3.30 -7.57 -106.81
N ALA A 249 3.07 -7.25 -105.54
CA ALA A 249 2.82 -5.87 -105.08
C ALA A 249 4.05 -4.96 -105.17
N LEU A 250 5.27 -5.50 -105.11
CA LEU A 250 6.50 -4.74 -105.40
C LEU A 250 6.65 -4.48 -106.90
N LEU A 251 6.30 -5.43 -107.76
CA LEU A 251 6.26 -5.22 -109.22
C LEU A 251 5.21 -4.16 -109.59
N GLU A 252 4.02 -4.22 -109.00
CA GLU A 252 2.96 -3.23 -109.20
C GLU A 252 3.38 -1.84 -108.68
N LYS A 253 4.00 -1.75 -107.50
CA LYS A 253 4.63 -0.51 -107.01
C LYS A 253 5.76 0.00 -107.90
N VAL A 254 6.53 -0.88 -108.55
CA VAL A 254 7.56 -0.47 -109.51
C VAL A 254 6.91 0.12 -110.77
N SER A 255 5.86 -0.49 -111.32
CA SER A 255 5.11 0.13 -112.44
C SER A 255 4.45 1.44 -112.03
N GLU A 256 3.81 1.53 -110.87
CA GLU A 256 3.23 2.79 -110.37
C GLU A 256 4.30 3.87 -110.16
N THR A 257 5.49 3.52 -109.64
CA THR A 257 6.57 4.52 -109.46
C THR A 257 7.15 4.98 -110.79
N ILE A 258 7.19 4.13 -111.81
CA ILE A 258 7.55 4.51 -113.18
C ILE A 258 6.49 5.44 -113.79
N GLU A 259 5.19 5.15 -113.60
CA GLU A 259 4.12 6.05 -114.04
C GLU A 259 4.13 7.38 -113.29
N ARG A 260 4.32 7.38 -111.97
CA ARG A 260 4.50 8.60 -111.17
C ARG A 260 5.72 9.40 -111.63
N LEU A 261 6.85 8.75 -111.90
CA LEU A 261 8.07 9.42 -112.38
C LEU A 261 7.90 10.00 -113.79
N ASN A 262 7.11 9.35 -114.65
CA ASN A 262 6.74 9.89 -115.96
C ASN A 262 5.78 11.08 -115.84
N LYS A 263 4.78 11.02 -114.93
CA LYS A 263 3.91 12.17 -114.61
C LYS A 263 4.70 13.36 -114.07
N VAL A 264 5.56 13.14 -113.07
CA VAL A 264 6.45 14.16 -112.52
C VAL A 264 7.35 14.76 -113.59
N ARG A 265 7.85 13.98 -114.56
CA ARG A 265 8.62 14.51 -115.70
C ARG A 265 7.78 15.33 -116.69
N THR A 266 6.50 15.01 -116.89
CA THR A 266 5.61 15.85 -117.70
C THR A 266 5.20 17.13 -116.97
N GLU A 267 5.00 17.04 -115.66
CA GLU A 267 4.75 18.19 -114.78
C GLU A 267 5.99 19.09 -114.68
N GLU A 268 7.20 18.53 -114.54
CA GLU A 268 8.48 19.24 -114.52
C GLU A 268 8.69 20.04 -115.83
N ARG A 269 8.43 19.45 -116.99
CA ARG A 269 8.44 20.18 -118.27
C ARG A 269 7.37 21.27 -118.30
N SER A 270 6.13 20.95 -117.91
CA SER A 270 5.05 21.95 -117.87
C SER A 270 5.35 23.10 -116.91
N VAL A 271 6.02 22.84 -115.79
CA VAL A 271 6.46 23.84 -114.81
C VAL A 271 7.62 24.64 -115.40
N GLN A 272 8.56 24.02 -116.11
CA GLN A 272 9.69 24.71 -116.73
C GLN A 272 9.24 25.60 -117.89
N ASP A 273 8.30 25.14 -118.71
CA ASP A 273 7.62 25.92 -119.76
C ASP A 273 6.81 27.08 -119.13
N ALA A 274 6.11 26.83 -118.02
CA ALA A 274 5.40 27.88 -117.28
C ALA A 274 6.33 28.87 -116.57
N PHE A 275 7.52 28.43 -116.12
CA PHE A 275 8.53 29.31 -115.51
C PHE A 275 9.15 30.24 -116.55
N GLN A 276 9.34 29.75 -117.77
CA GLN A 276 9.75 30.58 -118.90
C GLN A 276 8.63 31.56 -119.28
N ALA A 277 7.39 31.09 -119.39
CA ALA A 277 6.24 31.97 -119.65
C ALA A 277 6.03 33.04 -118.56
N MET A 278 6.25 32.74 -117.27
CA MET A 278 6.15 33.73 -116.20
C MET A 278 7.28 34.77 -116.24
N LYS A 279 8.51 34.40 -116.62
CA LYS A 279 9.56 35.39 -116.91
C LYS A 279 9.19 36.31 -118.06
N ASP A 280 8.55 35.76 -119.09
CA ASP A 280 8.10 36.52 -120.25
C ASP A 280 6.86 37.41 -119.95
N MET A 281 6.23 37.28 -118.75
CA MET A 281 5.13 38.12 -118.26
C MET A 281 5.56 39.25 -117.30
N GLU A 282 6.86 39.47 -117.07
CA GLU A 282 7.38 40.60 -116.30
C GLU A 282 7.25 41.93 -117.07
N THR A 283 6.02 42.44 -117.20
CA THR A 283 5.70 43.78 -117.72
C THR A 283 5.61 44.81 -116.58
N ASP A 284 5.91 46.08 -116.88
CA ASP A 284 6.16 47.13 -115.87
C ASP A 284 5.02 47.37 -114.86
N GLU A 285 3.76 47.10 -115.23
CA GLU A 285 2.62 47.24 -114.32
C GLU A 285 2.56 46.12 -113.26
N ASN A 286 2.93 44.89 -113.63
CA ASN A 286 2.92 43.73 -112.72
C ASN A 286 4.01 43.84 -111.64
N ARG A 287 5.10 44.55 -111.93
CA ARG A 287 6.22 44.77 -110.99
C ARG A 287 5.78 45.44 -109.68
N SER A 288 4.80 46.34 -109.73
CA SER A 288 4.21 47.00 -108.55
C SER A 288 3.49 46.01 -107.63
N ILE A 289 2.72 45.09 -108.21
CA ILE A 289 1.97 44.07 -107.45
C ILE A 289 2.93 43.01 -106.89
N ILE A 290 3.96 42.62 -107.65
CA ILE A 290 5.03 41.73 -107.18
C ILE A 290 5.77 42.37 -106.00
N GLN A 291 6.12 43.66 -106.05
CA GLN A 291 6.76 44.35 -104.92
C GLN A 291 5.88 44.39 -103.65
N ASN A 292 4.56 44.54 -103.79
CA ASN A 292 3.65 44.43 -102.65
C ASN A 292 3.57 43.00 -102.09
N LEU A 293 3.63 41.98 -102.94
CA LEU A 293 3.69 40.57 -102.53
C LEU A 293 5.04 40.20 -101.89
N GLU A 294 6.16 40.76 -102.38
CA GLU A 294 7.48 40.66 -101.74
C GLU A 294 7.48 41.33 -100.36
N GLN A 295 6.83 42.49 -100.20
CA GLN A 295 6.65 43.12 -98.89
C GLN A 295 5.77 42.26 -97.96
N LEU A 296 4.69 41.66 -98.46
CA LEU A 296 3.84 40.74 -97.69
C LEU A 296 4.58 39.46 -97.27
N LEU A 297 5.45 38.92 -98.13
CA LEU A 297 6.32 37.78 -97.80
C LEU A 297 7.39 38.17 -96.79
N LEU A 298 8.02 39.35 -96.92
CA LEU A 298 8.94 39.89 -95.91
C LEU A 298 8.25 40.08 -94.55
N VAL A 299 6.99 40.52 -94.53
CA VAL A 299 6.20 40.61 -93.29
C VAL A 299 5.88 39.22 -92.74
N HIS A 300 5.49 38.25 -93.57
CA HIS A 300 5.26 36.86 -93.16
C HIS A 300 6.53 36.23 -92.55
N ASP A 301 7.68 36.38 -93.22
CA ASP A 301 8.93 35.81 -92.78
C ASP A 301 9.45 36.52 -91.52
N ASN A 302 9.26 37.83 -91.38
CA ASN A 302 9.49 38.56 -90.13
C ASN A 302 8.56 38.06 -88.99
N MET A 303 7.28 37.80 -89.25
CA MET A 303 6.35 37.23 -88.26
C MET A 303 6.76 35.81 -87.84
N LYS A 304 7.26 35.00 -88.78
CA LYS A 304 7.80 33.65 -88.53
C LYS A 304 9.11 33.70 -87.73
N ASP A 305 9.98 34.67 -88.02
CA ASP A 305 11.18 34.97 -87.24
C ASP A 305 10.84 35.42 -85.81
N GLN A 306 9.79 36.23 -85.64
CA GLN A 306 9.27 36.64 -84.34
C GLN A 306 8.68 35.43 -83.59
N GLU A 307 7.96 34.53 -84.27
CA GLU A 307 7.48 33.28 -83.66
C GLU A 307 8.65 32.40 -83.20
N HIS A 308 9.71 32.27 -84.01
CA HIS A 308 10.91 31.50 -83.64
C HIS A 308 11.60 32.11 -82.42
N LYS A 309 11.86 33.42 -82.44
CA LYS A 309 12.48 34.15 -81.32
C LYS A 309 11.63 34.08 -80.05
N PHE A 310 10.31 34.14 -80.17
CA PHE A 310 9.40 33.98 -79.04
C PHE A 310 9.41 32.55 -78.48
N ARG A 311 9.43 31.52 -79.34
CA ARG A 311 9.57 30.11 -78.91
C ARG A 311 10.91 29.86 -78.23
N GLU A 312 12.00 30.45 -78.72
CA GLU A 312 13.31 30.38 -78.06
C GLU A 312 13.31 31.12 -76.72
N GLN A 313 12.70 32.31 -76.64
CA GLN A 313 12.56 33.05 -75.39
C GLN A 313 11.76 32.25 -74.35
N CYS A 314 10.57 31.72 -74.71
CA CYS A 314 9.79 30.87 -73.79
C CYS A 314 10.54 29.62 -73.35
N LYS A 315 11.43 29.08 -74.19
CA LYS A 315 12.26 27.92 -73.85
C LYS A 315 13.43 28.30 -72.93
N ALA A 316 14.02 29.48 -73.12
CA ALA A 316 15.01 30.05 -72.20
C ALA A 316 14.37 30.36 -70.84
N ASP A 317 13.22 31.03 -70.83
CA ASP A 317 12.45 31.35 -69.62
C ASP A 317 12.06 30.07 -68.87
N LEU A 318 11.58 29.03 -69.58
CA LEU A 318 11.25 27.74 -68.98
C LEU A 318 12.48 27.05 -68.35
N ASN A 319 13.65 27.11 -69.00
CA ASN A 319 14.89 26.62 -68.40
C ASN A 319 15.28 27.42 -67.15
N VAL A 320 15.16 28.75 -67.18
CA VAL A 320 15.42 29.62 -66.02
C VAL A 320 14.46 29.31 -64.87
N PHE A 321 13.17 29.09 -65.15
CA PHE A 321 12.20 28.69 -64.13
C PHE A 321 12.46 27.28 -63.59
N GLN A 322 12.87 26.31 -64.43
CA GLN A 322 13.27 24.98 -63.97
C GLN A 322 14.52 25.03 -63.10
N GLU A 323 15.51 25.84 -63.46
CA GLU A 323 16.72 26.04 -62.66
C GLU A 323 16.38 26.71 -61.31
N MET A 324 15.51 27.73 -61.33
CA MET A 324 15.05 28.42 -60.11
C MET A 324 14.20 27.51 -59.20
N VAL A 325 13.33 26.65 -59.75
CA VAL A 325 12.61 25.62 -58.99
C VAL A 325 13.60 24.61 -58.39
N SER A 326 14.57 24.11 -59.17
CA SER A 326 15.58 23.17 -58.64
C SER A 326 16.43 23.77 -57.51
N GLN A 327 16.71 25.08 -57.57
CA GLN A 327 17.38 25.79 -56.50
C GLN A 327 16.50 25.85 -55.25
N VAL A 328 15.22 26.24 -55.37
CA VAL A 328 14.27 26.30 -54.25
C VAL A 328 14.10 24.92 -53.60
N GLU A 329 13.83 23.87 -54.37
CA GLU A 329 13.72 22.49 -53.88
C GLU A 329 15.01 22.05 -53.16
N SER A 330 16.19 22.38 -53.70
CA SER A 330 17.47 22.04 -53.07
C SER A 330 17.78 22.85 -51.81
N SER A 331 17.22 24.06 -51.66
CA SER A 331 17.33 24.86 -50.44
C SER A 331 16.36 24.41 -49.35
N GLU A 332 15.10 24.14 -49.70
CA GLU A 332 14.11 23.64 -48.73
C GLU A 332 14.54 22.29 -48.14
N LEU A 333 14.99 21.35 -48.97
CA LEU A 333 15.53 20.06 -48.51
C LEU A 333 16.74 20.24 -47.56
N ARG A 334 17.61 21.22 -47.83
CA ARG A 334 18.76 21.52 -46.95
C ARG A 334 18.36 22.16 -45.64
N GLU A 335 17.37 23.05 -45.64
CA GLU A 335 16.87 23.69 -44.41
C GLU A 335 16.12 22.67 -43.54
N GLU A 336 15.34 21.76 -44.14
CA GLU A 336 14.72 20.63 -43.42
C GLU A 336 15.76 19.65 -42.84
N GLU A 337 16.78 19.27 -43.61
CA GLU A 337 17.90 18.44 -43.12
C GLU A 337 18.66 19.14 -41.98
N MET A 338 18.94 20.45 -42.10
CA MET A 338 19.58 21.23 -41.03
C MET A 338 18.73 21.28 -39.76
N HIS A 339 17.44 21.59 -39.87
CA HIS A 339 16.55 21.67 -38.70
C HIS A 339 16.27 20.31 -38.06
N THR A 340 16.28 19.21 -38.81
CA THR A 340 16.18 17.87 -38.20
C THR A 340 17.43 17.52 -37.40
N VAL A 341 18.64 17.82 -37.90
CA VAL A 341 19.90 17.63 -37.16
C VAL A 341 19.95 18.51 -35.91
N GLU A 342 19.63 19.80 -36.01
CA GLU A 342 19.53 20.70 -34.86
C GLU A 342 18.53 20.21 -33.81
N TYR A 343 17.36 19.71 -34.25
CA TYR A 343 16.35 19.13 -33.36
C TYR A 343 16.86 17.88 -32.63
N GLU A 344 17.61 17.01 -33.32
CA GLU A 344 18.21 15.82 -32.69
C GLU A 344 19.29 16.18 -31.67
N GLU A 345 20.16 17.15 -31.98
CA GLU A 345 21.15 17.66 -31.03
C GLU A 345 20.51 18.28 -29.79
N GLN A 346 19.49 19.14 -29.96
CA GLN A 346 18.75 19.73 -28.84
C GLN A 346 18.02 18.66 -28.01
N LYS A 347 17.43 17.65 -28.66
CA LYS A 347 16.81 16.49 -28.02
C LYS A 347 17.82 15.67 -27.22
N GLU A 348 19.03 15.46 -27.73
CA GLU A 348 20.14 14.86 -26.96
C GLU A 348 20.52 15.69 -25.74
N ILE A 349 20.68 17.01 -25.88
CA ILE A 349 21.02 17.93 -24.78
C ILE A 349 19.94 17.87 -23.69
N VAL A 350 18.66 17.93 -24.07
CA VAL A 350 17.52 17.80 -23.15
C VAL A 350 17.52 16.43 -22.47
N ASN A 351 17.83 15.34 -23.17
CA ASN A 351 17.93 14.00 -22.57
C ASN A 351 19.11 13.89 -21.59
N LYS A 352 20.28 14.46 -21.92
CA LYS A 352 21.45 14.55 -21.05
C LYS A 352 21.14 15.34 -19.77
N LEU A 353 20.44 16.48 -19.89
CA LEU A 353 19.98 17.28 -18.75
C LEU A 353 18.93 16.55 -17.89
N ARG A 354 17.95 15.88 -18.50
CA ARG A 354 16.97 15.03 -17.79
C ARG A 354 17.66 13.91 -17.00
N LEU A 355 18.69 13.27 -17.56
CA LEU A 355 19.50 12.27 -16.87
C LEU A 355 20.27 12.85 -15.67
N GLN A 356 20.84 14.06 -15.80
CA GLN A 356 21.50 14.74 -14.68
C GLN A 356 20.51 15.13 -13.58
N LEU A 357 19.34 15.65 -13.93
CA LEU A 357 18.26 15.98 -12.99
C LEU A 357 17.74 14.73 -12.26
N ALA A 358 17.56 13.61 -12.97
CA ALA A 358 17.20 12.33 -12.36
C ALA A 358 18.28 11.82 -11.37
N LYS A 359 19.58 11.99 -11.69
CA LYS A 359 20.67 11.68 -10.75
C LYS A 359 20.63 12.57 -9.50
N LYS A 360 20.39 13.87 -9.65
CA LYS A 360 20.26 14.82 -8.53
C LYS A 360 19.03 14.50 -7.67
N ASN A 361 17.88 14.22 -8.26
CA ASN A 361 16.67 13.83 -7.53
C ASN A 361 16.83 12.52 -6.75
N ARG A 362 17.54 11.52 -7.32
CA ARG A 362 17.89 10.29 -6.57
C ARG A 362 18.83 10.58 -5.39
N ALA A 363 19.81 11.47 -5.57
CA ALA A 363 20.70 11.88 -4.48
C ALA A 363 19.95 12.64 -3.37
N ILE A 364 19.04 13.56 -3.74
CA ILE A 364 18.16 14.26 -2.79
C ILE A 364 17.31 13.25 -2.01
N ALA A 365 16.61 12.33 -2.69
CA ALA A 365 15.79 11.31 -2.02
C ALA A 365 16.61 10.40 -1.08
N SER A 366 17.87 10.10 -1.42
CA SER A 366 18.80 9.38 -0.54
C SER A 366 19.18 10.20 0.70
N LEU A 367 19.45 11.49 0.53
CA LEU A 367 19.77 12.40 1.64
C LEU A 367 18.55 12.64 2.55
N THR A 368 17.35 12.80 1.98
CA THR A 368 16.11 12.92 2.76
C THR A 368 15.90 11.69 3.64
N ARG A 369 16.05 10.46 3.10
CA ARG A 369 15.99 9.24 3.93
C ARG A 369 17.04 9.22 5.05
N GLN A 370 18.27 9.62 4.76
CA GLN A 370 19.32 9.70 5.79
C GLN A 370 19.02 10.75 6.88
N LEU A 371 18.28 11.82 6.55
CA LEU A 371 17.80 12.80 7.52
C LEU A 371 16.61 12.26 8.31
N ASP A 372 15.67 11.56 7.68
CA ASP A 372 14.51 10.91 8.32
C ASP A 372 14.93 9.75 9.25
N ASP A 373 16.13 9.19 9.07
CA ASP A 373 16.75 8.21 9.97
C ASP A 373 17.33 8.84 11.24
N VAL A 374 17.52 10.17 11.30
CA VAL A 374 17.93 10.88 12.52
C VAL A 374 16.67 11.30 13.31
N PRO A 375 16.45 10.80 14.54
CA PRO A 375 15.22 11.08 15.26
C PRO A 375 15.02 12.56 15.55
N GLY A 376 13.81 13.05 15.30
CA GLY A 376 13.45 14.44 15.51
C GLY A 376 13.51 14.86 16.98
N ARG A 377 13.61 16.16 17.27
CA ARG A 377 13.63 16.69 18.65
C ARG A 377 12.37 16.29 19.44
N SER A 378 11.24 16.09 18.76
CA SER A 378 10.00 15.53 19.32
C SER A 378 10.13 14.05 19.70
N GLU A 379 10.70 13.23 18.81
CA GLU A 379 10.91 11.79 19.03
C GLU A 379 11.93 11.53 20.14
N LEU A 380 13.04 12.29 20.16
CA LEU A 380 14.00 12.26 21.27
C LEU A 380 13.36 12.58 22.62
N ASN A 381 12.42 13.53 22.68
CA ASN A 381 11.66 13.82 23.89
C ASN A 381 10.70 12.67 24.27
N GLN A 382 10.11 11.98 23.30
CA GLN A 382 9.29 10.79 23.55
C GLN A 382 10.14 9.64 24.11
N TYR A 383 11.30 9.35 23.49
CA TYR A 383 12.25 8.36 23.99
C TYR A 383 12.76 8.70 25.39
N GLN A 384 13.13 9.96 25.66
CA GLN A 384 13.59 10.39 26.98
C GLN A 384 12.52 10.19 28.07
N ARG A 385 11.27 10.60 27.81
CA ARG A 385 10.14 10.32 28.72
C ARG A 385 9.96 8.83 28.94
N ARG A 386 10.09 8.05 27.87
CA ARG A 386 9.91 6.61 27.92
C ARG A 386 11.02 5.87 28.67
N PHE A 387 12.27 6.31 28.55
CA PHE A 387 13.37 5.79 29.36
C PHE A 387 13.17 6.08 30.85
N LEU A 388 12.63 7.24 31.22
CA LEU A 388 12.27 7.55 32.62
C LEU A 388 11.11 6.68 33.14
N GLU A 389 10.07 6.47 32.34
CA GLU A 389 8.98 5.52 32.68
C GLU A 389 9.51 4.09 32.89
N LEU A 390 10.40 3.63 32.01
CA LEU A 390 10.98 2.30 32.07
C LEU A 390 11.92 2.14 33.27
N TYR A 391 12.77 3.13 33.54
CA TYR A 391 13.62 3.17 34.72
C TYR A 391 12.80 3.10 36.01
N ASN A 392 11.67 3.81 36.05
CA ASN A 392 10.73 3.73 37.18
C ASN A 392 10.06 2.35 37.30
N GLN A 393 9.71 1.70 36.19
CA GLN A 393 9.17 0.32 36.19
C GLN A 393 10.20 -0.71 36.68
N VAL A 394 11.44 -0.64 36.19
CA VAL A 394 12.54 -1.52 36.63
C VAL A 394 12.85 -1.29 38.11
N SER A 395 12.90 -0.04 38.56
CA SER A 395 13.09 0.32 39.97
C SER A 395 11.96 -0.21 40.87
N ALA A 396 10.70 -0.10 40.43
CA ALA A 396 9.55 -0.66 41.14
C ALA A 396 9.63 -2.19 41.22
N LYS A 397 9.94 -2.88 40.11
CA LYS A 397 10.08 -4.35 40.09
C LYS A 397 11.27 -4.84 40.91
N HIS A 398 12.39 -4.11 40.91
CA HIS A 398 13.52 -4.40 41.80
C HIS A 398 13.14 -4.23 43.28
N LYS A 399 12.36 -3.19 43.62
CA LYS A 399 11.83 -2.99 44.98
C LYS A 399 10.89 -4.12 45.41
N GLU A 400 9.93 -4.51 44.56
CA GLU A 400 9.05 -5.66 44.81
C GLU A 400 9.85 -6.94 45.02
N THR A 401 10.79 -7.23 44.11
CA THR A 401 11.69 -8.40 44.19
C THR A 401 12.44 -8.43 45.52
N LYS A 402 13.02 -7.29 45.93
CA LYS A 402 13.71 -7.17 47.22
C LYS A 402 12.77 -7.34 48.42
N GLN A 403 11.51 -6.90 48.33
CA GLN A 403 10.50 -7.14 49.36
C GLN A 403 10.17 -8.64 49.48
N TYR A 404 9.99 -9.36 48.35
CA TYR A 404 9.77 -10.80 48.36
C TYR A 404 10.96 -11.58 48.93
N TYR A 405 12.20 -11.27 48.54
CA TYR A 405 13.39 -11.90 49.14
C TYR A 405 13.53 -11.59 50.63
N THR A 406 13.20 -10.36 51.06
CA THR A 406 13.21 -10.02 52.49
C THR A 406 12.16 -10.84 53.25
N LEU A 407 10.94 -10.93 52.74
CA LEU A 407 9.87 -11.72 53.32
C LEU A 407 10.24 -13.21 53.40
N TYR A 408 10.74 -13.77 52.29
CA TYR A 408 11.21 -15.15 52.23
C TYR A 408 12.29 -15.43 53.28
N ASN A 409 13.33 -14.60 53.36
CA ASN A 409 14.40 -14.77 54.35
C ASN A 409 13.86 -14.68 55.78
N THR A 410 12.93 -13.75 56.07
CA THR A 410 12.33 -13.67 57.43
C THR A 410 11.46 -14.89 57.77
N LEU A 411 10.79 -15.49 56.78
CA LEU A 411 10.00 -16.71 56.97
C LEU A 411 10.87 -17.97 57.08
N ASP A 412 12.00 -18.03 56.37
CA ASP A 412 12.95 -19.13 56.52
C ASP A 412 13.70 -19.05 57.86
N ASP A 413 14.10 -17.85 58.29
CA ASP A 413 14.65 -17.62 59.63
C ASP A 413 13.64 -18.03 60.73
N THR A 414 12.37 -17.62 60.65
CA THR A 414 11.37 -18.01 61.68
C THR A 414 11.09 -19.51 61.66
N LYS A 415 10.96 -20.13 60.49
CA LYS A 415 10.87 -21.58 60.33
C LYS A 415 12.09 -22.28 60.95
N LEU A 416 13.30 -21.75 60.76
CA LEU A 416 14.54 -22.29 61.30
C LEU A 416 14.61 -22.17 62.84
N TYR A 417 14.11 -21.07 63.43
CA TYR A 417 13.99 -20.96 64.88
C TYR A 417 12.91 -21.91 65.44
N LEU A 418 11.72 -21.97 64.83
CA LEU A 418 10.66 -22.91 65.23
C LEU A 418 11.10 -24.37 65.12
N SER A 419 11.87 -24.71 64.07
CA SER A 419 12.43 -26.06 63.91
C SER A 419 13.43 -26.39 65.02
N LYS A 420 14.25 -25.41 65.45
CA LYS A 420 15.17 -25.56 66.59
C LYS A 420 14.41 -25.72 67.91
N GLU A 421 13.37 -24.93 68.14
CA GLU A 421 12.50 -25.06 69.31
C GLU A 421 11.82 -26.44 69.35
N LEU A 422 11.30 -26.93 68.23
CA LEU A 422 10.69 -28.26 68.13
C LEU A 422 11.72 -29.37 68.42
N THR A 423 12.92 -29.31 67.83
CA THR A 423 13.99 -30.29 68.14
C THR A 423 14.46 -30.21 69.60
N LEU A 424 14.47 -29.01 70.20
CA LEU A 424 14.83 -28.82 71.60
C LEU A 424 13.75 -29.41 72.52
N LEU A 425 12.46 -29.16 72.22
CA LEU A 425 11.32 -29.71 72.95
C LEU A 425 11.26 -31.24 72.88
N ASN A 426 11.50 -31.83 71.71
CA ASN A 426 11.61 -33.28 71.57
C ASN A 426 12.77 -33.83 72.42
N SER A 427 13.96 -33.23 72.32
CA SER A 427 15.12 -33.62 73.14
C SER A 427 14.84 -33.48 74.65
N ILE A 428 14.06 -32.49 75.06
CA ILE A 428 13.62 -32.33 76.46
C ILE A 428 12.66 -33.47 76.84
N GLN A 429 11.68 -33.77 76.00
CA GLN A 429 10.65 -34.78 76.23
C GLN A 429 11.24 -36.19 76.32
N ASP A 430 12.15 -36.54 75.40
CA ASP A 430 12.79 -37.86 75.34
C ASP A 430 13.68 -38.09 76.59
N ASN A 431 14.50 -37.10 76.96
CA ASN A 431 15.38 -37.20 78.13
C ASN A 431 14.64 -37.05 79.48
N TYR A 432 13.41 -36.53 79.51
CA TYR A 432 12.69 -36.25 80.76
C TYR A 432 12.48 -37.49 81.62
N ASN A 433 12.00 -38.59 81.02
CA ASN A 433 11.68 -39.81 81.76
C ASN A 433 12.94 -40.49 82.33
N GLU A 434 14.03 -40.50 81.56
CA GLU A 434 15.32 -41.04 82.01
C GLU A 434 15.94 -40.17 83.11
N ALA A 435 15.94 -38.84 82.95
CA ALA A 435 16.48 -37.92 83.95
C ALA A 435 15.70 -37.96 85.28
N MET A 436 14.37 -38.10 85.23
CA MET A 436 13.53 -38.16 86.44
C MET A 436 13.60 -39.52 87.16
N SER A 437 14.21 -40.55 86.57
CA SER A 437 14.39 -41.86 87.21
C SER A 437 15.37 -41.86 88.40
N SER A 438 16.25 -40.84 88.50
CA SER A 438 17.24 -40.73 89.57
C SER A 438 17.43 -39.29 90.06
N THR A 439 17.69 -39.11 91.35
CA THR A 439 17.91 -37.78 91.95
C THR A 439 19.12 -37.06 91.36
N SER A 440 20.19 -37.81 91.01
CA SER A 440 21.38 -37.23 90.37
C SER A 440 21.12 -36.85 88.90
N GLY A 441 20.42 -37.68 88.14
CA GLY A 441 19.99 -37.36 86.77
C GLY A 441 19.12 -36.10 86.72
N LYS A 442 18.18 -35.96 87.68
CA LYS A 442 17.35 -34.76 87.84
C LYS A 442 18.17 -33.49 88.06
N GLU A 443 19.22 -33.53 88.90
CA GLU A 443 20.08 -32.36 89.13
C GLU A 443 20.94 -32.02 87.89
N GLN A 444 21.44 -33.03 87.17
CA GLN A 444 22.19 -32.83 85.93
C GLN A 444 21.31 -32.23 84.82
N PHE A 445 20.08 -32.72 84.68
CA PHE A 445 19.09 -32.22 83.73
C PHE A 445 18.67 -30.77 84.00
N LEU A 446 18.53 -30.38 85.28
CA LEU A 446 18.30 -28.98 85.66
C LEU A 446 19.49 -28.08 85.27
N LYS A 447 20.73 -28.52 85.48
CA LYS A 447 21.94 -27.77 85.04
C LYS A 447 22.03 -27.66 83.51
N GLN A 448 21.60 -28.69 82.77
CA GLN A 448 21.51 -28.64 81.30
C GLN A 448 20.44 -27.63 80.86
N PHE A 449 19.27 -27.60 81.51
CA PHE A 449 18.23 -26.60 81.26
C PHE A 449 18.70 -25.16 81.50
N GLU A 450 19.36 -24.90 82.63
CA GLU A 450 19.94 -23.58 82.94
C GLU A 450 20.95 -23.15 81.86
N ALA A 451 21.79 -24.07 81.38
CA ALA A 451 22.73 -23.82 80.29
C ALA A 451 22.03 -23.54 78.94
N ILE A 452 20.92 -24.25 78.64
CA ILE A 452 20.09 -24.01 77.45
C ILE A 452 19.46 -22.62 77.51
N VAL A 453 18.83 -22.24 78.63
CA VAL A 453 18.20 -20.92 78.82
C VAL A 453 19.24 -19.80 78.69
N ALA A 454 20.39 -19.92 79.35
CA ALA A 454 21.49 -18.97 79.21
C ALA A 454 22.02 -18.86 77.76
N GLY A 455 22.00 -19.97 77.01
CA GLY A 455 22.31 -20.00 75.58
C GLY A 455 21.29 -19.24 74.72
N VAL A 456 20.00 -19.40 75.02
CA VAL A 456 18.89 -18.67 74.36
C VAL A 456 18.99 -17.17 74.63
N ASP A 457 19.18 -16.76 75.89
CA ASP A 457 19.33 -15.35 76.27
C ASP A 457 20.54 -14.69 75.59
N LYS A 458 21.68 -15.40 75.53
CA LYS A 458 22.88 -14.93 74.81
C LYS A 458 22.63 -14.77 73.31
N ASN A 459 21.84 -15.67 72.69
CA ASN A 459 21.46 -15.56 71.29
C ASN A 459 20.49 -14.39 71.04
N LYS A 460 19.48 -14.21 71.90
CA LYS A 460 18.56 -13.06 71.89
C LYS A 460 19.34 -11.74 71.95
N ALA A 461 20.22 -11.58 72.93
CA ALA A 461 21.07 -10.38 73.09
C ALA A 461 22.04 -10.14 71.92
N LYS A 462 22.34 -11.17 71.10
CA LYS A 462 23.13 -11.05 69.86
C LYS A 462 22.28 -10.58 68.68
N VAL A 463 21.05 -11.08 68.56
CA VAL A 463 20.09 -10.66 67.52
C VAL A 463 19.60 -9.23 67.78
N GLU A 464 19.31 -8.87 69.04
CA GLU A 464 18.93 -7.51 69.44
C GLU A 464 20.01 -6.48 69.08
N ARG A 465 21.29 -6.79 69.31
CA ARG A 465 22.42 -5.94 68.88
C ARG A 465 22.47 -5.76 67.37
N ARG A 466 22.39 -6.84 66.59
CA ARG A 466 22.33 -6.76 65.11
C ARG A 466 21.14 -5.91 64.63
N CYS A 467 19.99 -6.01 65.29
CA CYS A 467 18.83 -5.19 64.99
C CYS A 467 19.07 -3.70 65.30
N ALA A 468 19.78 -3.38 66.38
CA ALA A 468 20.19 -2.01 66.69
C ALA A 468 21.17 -1.44 65.65
N ASP A 469 22.19 -2.22 65.26
CA ASP A 469 23.18 -1.83 64.26
C ASP A 469 22.53 -1.51 62.90
N GLU A 470 21.62 -2.37 62.43
CA GLU A 470 20.88 -2.14 61.17
C GLU A 470 19.87 -0.98 61.26
N LYS A 471 19.27 -0.72 62.44
CA LYS A 471 18.45 0.49 62.67
C LYS A 471 19.29 1.76 62.55
N ILE A 472 20.47 1.81 63.19
CA ILE A 472 21.40 2.94 63.09
C ILE A 472 21.82 3.15 61.63
N ARG A 473 22.14 2.06 60.91
CA ARG A 473 22.48 2.11 59.48
C ARG A 473 21.34 2.65 58.62
N ARG A 474 20.10 2.18 58.84
CA ARG A 474 18.89 2.68 58.18
C ARG A 474 18.71 4.17 58.40
N ASP A 475 18.90 4.64 59.63
CA ASP A 475 18.67 6.03 60.01
C ASP A 475 19.72 6.95 59.39
N ALA A 476 20.99 6.53 59.37
CA ALA A 476 22.06 7.23 58.66
C ALA A 476 21.78 7.34 57.15
N LEU A 477 21.34 6.24 56.50
CA LEU A 477 20.95 6.26 55.08
C LEU A 477 19.70 7.13 54.82
N SER A 478 18.76 7.17 55.75
CA SER A 478 17.56 8.03 55.65
C SER A 478 17.92 9.51 55.74
N GLN A 479 18.87 9.89 56.61
CA GLN A 479 19.40 11.27 56.68
C GLN A 479 20.15 11.67 55.40
N GLN A 480 20.94 10.76 54.82
CA GLN A 480 21.58 10.98 53.51
C GLN A 480 20.54 11.17 52.40
N LEU A 481 19.49 10.34 52.37
CA LEU A 481 18.39 10.47 51.40
C LEU A 481 17.69 11.83 51.49
N VAL A 482 17.36 12.30 52.71
CA VAL A 482 16.77 13.62 52.92
C VAL A 482 17.69 14.73 52.41
N THR A 483 19.00 14.61 52.65
CA THR A 483 20.01 15.58 52.19
C THR A 483 20.08 15.63 50.65
N LEU A 484 20.04 14.48 49.98
CA LEU A 484 20.04 14.39 48.51
C LEU A 484 18.73 14.91 47.88
N ILE A 485 17.57 14.65 48.50
CA ILE A 485 16.28 15.21 48.06
C ILE A 485 16.29 16.74 48.15
N GLU A 486 16.88 17.29 49.20
CA GLU A 486 16.99 18.75 49.36
C GLU A 486 17.97 19.37 48.34
N GLN A 487 19.07 18.68 48.01
CA GLN A 487 19.92 19.07 46.88
C GLN A 487 19.16 19.02 45.54
N GLN A 488 18.39 17.96 45.29
CA GLN A 488 17.56 17.83 44.08
C GLN A 488 16.58 18.99 43.94
N ARG A 489 15.88 19.38 45.03
CA ARG A 489 14.99 20.54 45.06
C ARG A 489 15.71 21.83 44.67
N ARG A 490 16.88 22.08 45.23
CA ARG A 490 17.71 23.25 44.90
C ARG A 490 18.13 23.26 43.42
N TYR A 491 18.51 22.11 42.86
CA TYR A 491 18.81 22.00 41.43
C TYR A 491 17.58 22.27 40.55
N VAL A 492 16.39 21.77 40.92
CA VAL A 492 15.14 22.05 40.17
C VAL A 492 14.82 23.55 40.18
N VAL A 493 14.95 24.23 41.33
CA VAL A 493 14.76 25.69 41.43
C VAL A 493 15.79 26.44 40.59
N ALA A 494 17.07 26.07 40.65
CA ALA A 494 18.12 26.69 39.85
C ALA A 494 17.91 26.51 38.34
N VAL A 495 17.43 25.34 37.90
CA VAL A 495 17.09 25.07 36.49
C VAL A 495 15.86 25.88 36.05
N GLN A 496 14.86 26.04 36.91
CA GLN A 496 13.71 26.92 36.63
C GLN A 496 14.15 28.38 36.47
N GLN A 497 14.99 28.89 37.38
CA GLN A 497 15.57 30.24 37.31
C GLN A 497 16.39 30.44 36.04
N LEU A 498 17.28 29.50 35.71
CA LEU A 498 18.05 29.52 34.46
C LEU A 498 17.12 29.55 33.24
N THR A 499 16.06 28.74 33.24
CA THR A 499 15.06 28.72 32.15
C THR A 499 14.34 30.06 32.01
N THR A 500 14.02 30.75 33.12
CA THR A 500 13.42 32.09 33.06
C THR A 500 14.40 33.15 32.55
N GLU A 501 15.68 33.10 32.94
CA GLU A 501 16.69 34.03 32.42
C GLU A 501 17.02 33.77 30.95
N CYS A 502 17.07 32.51 30.51
CA CYS A 502 17.22 32.15 29.09
C CYS A 502 16.07 32.73 28.25
N ARG A 503 14.81 32.61 28.70
CA ARG A 503 13.65 33.19 28.01
C ARG A 503 13.69 34.72 27.96
N LYS A 504 14.12 35.38 29.04
CA LYS A 504 14.33 36.84 29.04
C LYS A 504 15.40 37.24 28.03
N ASN A 505 16.52 36.50 27.98
CA ASN A 505 17.60 36.74 27.03
C ASN A 505 17.13 36.52 25.58
N GLU A 506 16.38 35.46 25.29
CA GLU A 506 15.76 35.22 23.98
C GLU A 506 14.82 36.37 23.57
N ALA A 507 14.00 36.88 24.50
CA ALA A 507 13.11 38.02 24.24
C ALA A 507 13.88 39.33 23.99
N LEU A 508 14.95 39.60 24.75
CA LEU A 508 15.84 40.75 24.54
C LEU A 508 16.61 40.64 23.22
N LEU A 509 17.09 39.44 22.85
CA LEU A 509 17.73 39.18 21.57
C LEU A 509 16.77 39.32 20.39
N ALA A 510 15.49 38.97 20.56
CA ALA A 510 14.45 39.23 19.56
C ALA A 510 14.19 40.74 19.38
N GLN A 511 14.15 41.50 20.48
CA GLN A 511 14.05 42.97 20.42
C GLN A 511 15.28 43.62 19.76
N LEU A 512 16.49 43.11 20.04
CA LEU A 512 17.74 43.61 19.46
C LEU A 512 17.94 43.26 17.98
N ARG A 513 17.33 42.17 17.49
CA ARG A 513 17.44 41.77 16.07
C ARG A 513 16.54 42.57 15.14
N GLY A 514 15.50 43.22 15.66
CA GLY A 514 14.50 43.92 14.85
C GLY A 514 13.60 42.97 14.04
N PRO A 515 12.58 43.52 13.36
CA PRO A 515 11.77 42.80 12.38
C PRO A 515 12.55 42.49 11.09
#